data_AF-A0A2V7JI41-F1
#
_entry.id   AF-A0A2V7JI41-F1
#
_cell.length_a   1.000
_cell.length_b   1.000
_cell.length_c   1.000
_cell.angle_alpha   90.00
_cell.angle_beta   90.00
_cell.angle_gamma   90.00
#
_symmetry.space_group_name_H-M   'P 1'
#
loop_
_entity.id
_entity.type
_entity.pdbx_description
1 polymer ?
#
loop_
_entity_poly.entity_id
_entity_poly.type
_entity_poly.pdbx_seq_one_letter_code
_entity_poly.pdbx_strand_id
1 'polypeptide(L)'
;MASAVVGERREHPTGEELELPDDLPVRKRHTARMVWFAMGAVAAVGAFQFLQAADDATDRPIGTYIARSMVPIAEPSISAFGASGEVKLAFALPAQEFSYPLDVHGDPTALQYAWIRVGDSALATAAQPLTGDKVSAPPQAGFYRLTLLKSGQRRSVEGLTLAVLVPFTEKEKGMLRGYRIGTYLGERMRGRTPPPEGFLEISPADVDLPITKHLKVGDFLNHDQQGKWPSYSAINPKLLDKLELVIQEIARWHGDKAVADIDIDVHSGFRAPEHNRRVQRAASDSQHQYGDAADVAIDANGDGKITAIDSRMVGLAVEIVELKHPDLVGGLGIYTSGHSSTNYVHIDVRGRRARWRGGG
;
A
#
# COMPACT_ATOMS: atom_id res chain seq x y z
N MET A 1 -36.48 59.03 -45.89
CA MET A 1 -37.30 57.81 -45.86
C MET A 1 -36.95 57.07 -44.57
N ALA A 2 -37.92 56.98 -43.65
CA ALA A 2 -38.09 56.12 -42.45
C ALA A 2 -36.87 55.53 -41.71
N SER A 3 -36.81 55.41 -40.38
CA SER A 3 -37.58 55.87 -39.22
C SER A 3 -36.79 55.44 -37.97
N ALA A 4 -36.99 56.15 -36.86
CA ALA A 4 -36.41 55.95 -35.52
C ALA A 4 -36.70 54.58 -34.88
N VAL A 5 -35.88 54.16 -33.88
CA VAL A 5 -36.31 53.74 -32.53
C VAL A 5 -35.16 53.92 -31.51
N VAL A 6 -35.54 54.44 -30.34
CA VAL A 6 -34.82 54.64 -29.08
C VAL A 6 -35.37 53.63 -28.03
N GLY A 7 -34.55 53.23 -27.04
CA GLY A 7 -34.96 52.59 -25.76
C GLY A 7 -34.67 51.08 -25.71
N GLU A 8 -34.07 50.47 -24.69
CA GLU A 8 -34.18 50.66 -23.24
C GLU A 8 -32.91 50.25 -22.47
N ARG A 9 -32.73 50.85 -21.29
CA ARG A 9 -31.74 50.50 -20.25
C ARG A 9 -32.09 49.17 -19.58
N ARG A 10 -31.07 48.38 -19.19
CA ARG A 10 -31.03 47.72 -17.87
C ARG A 10 -29.62 47.79 -17.29
N GLU A 11 -29.59 48.21 -16.03
CA GLU A 11 -28.45 48.36 -15.16
C GLU A 11 -27.82 46.99 -14.85
N HIS A 12 -26.50 46.91 -14.89
CA HIS A 12 -25.75 45.82 -14.25
C HIS A 12 -25.27 46.32 -12.88
N PRO A 13 -25.73 45.74 -11.76
CA PRO A 13 -25.07 45.90 -10.47
C PRO A 13 -23.90 44.90 -10.34
N THR A 14 -22.72 45.46 -10.09
CA THR A 14 -21.73 45.12 -9.04
C THR A 14 -21.40 43.66 -8.71
N GLY A 15 -20.09 43.35 -8.76
CA GLY A 15 -19.34 42.45 -7.86
C GLY A 15 -19.70 40.96 -7.94
N GLU A 16 -18.79 39.99 -7.87
CA GLU A 16 -17.41 39.93 -7.41
C GLU A 16 -16.65 38.96 -8.32
N GLU A 17 -15.46 39.37 -8.71
CA GLU A 17 -14.44 38.52 -9.29
C GLU A 17 -13.90 37.63 -8.17
N LEU A 18 -14.22 36.33 -8.21
CA LEU A 18 -13.74 35.38 -7.23
C LEU A 18 -12.29 35.03 -7.59
N GLU A 19 -11.37 35.88 -7.10
CA GLU A 19 -9.93 35.59 -7.05
C GLU A 19 -9.74 34.32 -6.20
N LEU A 20 -9.30 33.24 -6.86
CA LEU A 20 -8.75 32.08 -6.18
C LEU A 20 -7.31 32.43 -5.77
N PRO A 21 -6.90 32.20 -4.50
CA PRO A 21 -5.55 32.53 -4.06
C PRO A 21 -4.52 31.74 -4.87
N ASP A 22 -3.69 32.47 -5.62
CA ASP A 22 -2.32 32.05 -5.91
C ASP A 22 -1.61 31.85 -4.56
N ASP A 23 -1.00 30.68 -4.39
CA ASP A 23 0.09 30.34 -3.47
C ASP A 23 -0.11 28.96 -2.81
N LEU A 24 0.12 27.89 -3.58
CA LEU A 24 0.57 26.63 -2.99
C LEU A 24 2.11 26.61 -3.03
N PRO A 25 2.81 26.46 -1.90
CA PRO A 25 4.26 26.56 -1.86
C PRO A 25 4.90 25.39 -2.62
N VAL A 26 5.46 25.68 -3.80
CA VAL A 26 6.41 24.80 -4.49
C VAL A 26 7.67 24.72 -3.62
N ARG A 27 7.83 23.60 -2.91
CA ARG A 27 9.01 23.34 -2.08
C ARG A 27 10.22 23.05 -2.98
N LYS A 28 10.94 24.09 -3.41
CA LYS A 28 12.28 23.97 -3.98
C LYS A 28 13.24 23.44 -2.91
N ARG A 29 13.68 22.18 -3.04
CA ARG A 29 14.78 21.64 -2.24
C ARG A 29 16.11 22.19 -2.76
N HIS A 30 16.66 23.18 -2.06
CA HIS A 30 18.06 23.54 -2.17
C HIS A 30 18.92 22.43 -1.55
N THR A 31 19.77 21.80 -2.34
CA THR A 31 20.82 20.89 -1.88
C THR A 31 21.96 21.71 -1.28
N ALA A 32 21.87 22.01 0.00
CA ALA A 32 23.01 22.53 0.77
C ALA A 32 23.96 21.37 1.09
N ARG A 33 25.15 21.38 0.49
CA ARG A 33 26.29 20.56 0.92
C ARG A 33 26.73 21.05 2.30
N MET A 34 26.48 20.25 3.33
CA MET A 34 26.95 20.52 4.69
C MET A 34 28.01 19.48 5.05
N VAL A 35 29.25 19.94 5.14
CA VAL A 35 30.42 19.15 5.54
C VAL A 35 30.40 18.98 7.07
N TRP A 36 30.40 17.74 7.55
CA TRP A 36 30.52 17.43 8.98
C TRP A 36 31.93 16.88 9.29
N PHE A 37 32.79 17.73 9.84
CA PHE A 37 33.97 17.33 10.60
C PHE A 37 33.57 17.21 12.08
N ALA A 38 33.09 16.03 12.51
CA ALA A 38 32.98 15.69 13.94
C ALA A 38 32.83 14.17 14.20
N MET A 39 33.34 13.31 13.31
CA MET A 39 33.15 11.84 13.38
C MET A 39 34.41 11.07 13.81
N GLY A 40 35.42 11.77 14.35
CA GLY A 40 36.68 11.16 14.79
C GLY A 40 36.78 10.89 16.30
N ALA A 41 36.12 11.69 17.13
CA ALA A 41 36.30 11.61 18.59
C ALA A 41 35.40 10.56 19.27
N VAL A 42 34.17 10.36 18.79
CA VAL A 42 33.22 9.39 19.39
C VAL A 42 33.58 7.94 19.02
N ALA A 43 34.11 7.72 17.82
CA ALA A 43 34.58 6.40 17.39
C ALA A 43 35.83 5.94 18.16
N ALA A 44 36.74 6.87 18.52
CA ALA A 44 37.95 6.56 19.28
C ALA A 44 37.65 6.20 20.74
N VAL A 45 36.69 6.88 21.38
CA VAL A 45 36.28 6.55 22.77
C VAL A 45 35.53 5.22 22.83
N GLY A 46 34.67 4.94 21.85
CA GLY A 46 33.98 3.64 21.74
C GLY A 46 34.93 2.47 21.47
N ALA A 47 35.94 2.65 20.61
CA ALA A 47 36.95 1.63 20.35
C ALA A 47 37.86 1.37 21.57
N PHE A 48 38.19 2.40 22.35
CA PHE A 48 39.02 2.25 23.55
C PHE A 48 38.28 1.56 24.70
N GLN A 49 36.97 1.83 24.88
CA GLN A 49 36.13 1.11 25.84
C GLN A 49 35.89 -0.35 25.44
N PHE A 50 35.81 -0.65 24.13
CA PHE A 50 35.66 -2.01 23.63
C PHE A 50 36.95 -2.84 23.77
N LEU A 51 38.13 -2.22 23.58
CA LEU A 51 39.43 -2.88 23.77
C LEU A 51 39.76 -3.11 25.25
N GLN A 52 39.41 -2.19 26.15
CA GLN A 52 39.58 -2.43 27.60
C GLN A 52 38.64 -3.52 28.12
N ALA A 53 37.40 -3.61 27.59
CA ALA A 53 36.50 -4.70 27.92
C ALA A 53 36.94 -6.06 27.34
N ALA A 54 37.76 -6.06 26.28
CA ALA A 54 38.32 -7.27 25.68
C ALA A 54 39.54 -7.80 26.45
N ASP A 55 40.36 -6.92 27.04
CA ASP A 55 41.50 -7.31 27.87
C ASP A 55 41.08 -7.83 29.26
N ASP A 56 39.96 -7.35 29.82
CA ASP A 56 39.40 -7.88 31.09
C ASP A 56 38.60 -9.19 30.92
N ALA A 57 38.42 -9.67 29.68
CA ALA A 57 37.59 -10.85 29.37
C ALA A 57 38.38 -12.16 29.21
N THR A 58 39.67 -12.19 29.54
CA THR A 58 40.45 -13.45 29.59
C THR A 58 40.34 -14.12 30.96
N ASP A 59 39.14 -14.63 31.28
CA ASP A 59 38.92 -15.94 31.89
C ASP A 59 37.42 -16.13 32.25
N ARG A 60 36.79 -17.15 31.63
CA ARG A 60 35.42 -17.71 31.85
C ARG A 60 34.29 -17.28 30.88
N PRO A 61 33.29 -18.17 30.63
CA PRO A 61 32.49 -18.18 29.42
C PRO A 61 31.30 -17.23 29.54
N ILE A 62 31.50 -15.92 29.64
CA ILE A 62 30.39 -14.97 29.79
C ILE A 62 29.74 -14.67 28.43
N GLY A 63 30.52 -14.64 27.35
CA GLY A 63 30.04 -14.33 26.00
C GLY A 63 28.96 -15.28 25.47
N THR A 64 29.06 -16.59 25.78
CA THR A 64 28.10 -17.59 25.30
C THR A 64 26.74 -17.50 25.99
N TYR A 65 26.69 -17.07 27.25
CA TYR A 65 25.43 -16.91 27.99
C TYR A 65 24.72 -15.61 27.59
N ILE A 66 25.49 -14.52 27.39
CA ILE A 66 24.93 -13.24 26.92
C ILE A 66 24.30 -13.40 25.53
N ALA A 67 24.98 -14.08 24.60
CA ALA A 67 24.44 -14.31 23.24
C ALA A 67 23.19 -15.20 23.22
N ARG A 68 23.06 -16.15 24.16
CA ARG A 68 21.87 -17.02 24.29
C ARG A 68 20.67 -16.28 24.92
N SER A 69 20.91 -15.26 25.73
CA SER A 69 19.85 -14.52 26.43
C SER A 69 19.26 -13.35 25.64
N MET A 70 19.90 -12.91 24.55
CA MET A 70 19.40 -11.81 23.70
C MET A 70 18.33 -12.29 22.71
N VAL A 71 17.37 -11.42 22.40
CA VAL A 71 16.47 -11.65 21.26
C VAL A 71 17.32 -11.64 19.98
N PRO A 72 17.25 -12.68 19.13
CA PRO A 72 18.00 -12.72 17.88
C PRO A 72 17.56 -11.60 16.94
N ILE A 73 18.39 -11.30 15.94
CA ILE A 73 17.94 -10.46 14.82
C ILE A 73 17.09 -11.37 13.93
N ALA A 74 15.93 -10.89 13.51
CA ALA A 74 15.10 -11.62 12.56
C ALA A 74 14.48 -10.62 11.58
N GLU A 75 14.39 -11.06 10.35
CA GLU A 75 13.76 -10.33 9.25
C GLU A 75 12.79 -11.27 8.52
N PRO A 76 11.71 -10.76 7.92
CA PRO A 76 10.86 -11.59 7.07
C PRO A 76 11.69 -12.15 5.93
N SER A 77 11.55 -13.44 5.64
CA SER A 77 12.27 -14.08 4.53
C SER A 77 11.84 -13.47 3.20
N ILE A 78 12.68 -13.55 2.16
CA ILE A 78 12.39 -12.99 0.83
C ILE A 78 11.05 -13.45 0.23
N SER A 79 10.61 -14.66 0.57
CA SER A 79 9.34 -15.23 0.12
C SER A 79 8.10 -14.54 0.71
N ALA A 80 8.27 -13.69 1.73
CA ALA A 80 7.17 -12.97 2.36
C ALA A 80 6.67 -11.76 1.54
N PHE A 81 7.45 -11.30 0.55
CA PHE A 81 7.23 -10.02 -0.13
C PHE A 81 6.62 -10.13 -1.53
N GLY A 82 5.98 -11.27 -1.85
CA GLY A 82 5.42 -11.55 -3.17
C GLY A 82 6.49 -11.84 -4.23
N ALA A 83 6.08 -12.05 -5.49
CA ALA A 83 7.00 -12.31 -6.59
C ALA A 83 7.81 -11.05 -6.99
N SER A 84 7.27 -9.86 -6.74
CA SER A 84 7.97 -8.58 -6.90
C SER A 84 9.08 -8.39 -5.86
N GLY A 85 8.97 -9.02 -4.69
CA GLY A 85 9.84 -8.76 -3.55
C GLY A 85 9.56 -7.43 -2.84
N GLU A 86 8.49 -6.72 -3.18
CA GLU A 86 8.22 -5.36 -2.71
C GLU A 86 6.88 -5.22 -1.97
N VAL A 87 6.11 -6.30 -1.78
CA VAL A 87 4.84 -6.29 -1.03
C VAL A 87 5.09 -6.32 0.46
N LYS A 88 4.64 -5.29 1.19
CA LYS A 88 4.93 -5.09 2.63
C LYS A 88 3.77 -5.47 3.55
N LEU A 89 2.70 -6.06 3.02
CA LEU A 89 1.56 -6.54 3.81
C LEU A 89 1.39 -8.06 3.74
N ALA A 90 1.23 -8.66 4.91
CA ALA A 90 0.57 -9.95 5.07
C ALA A 90 -0.90 -9.71 5.44
N PHE A 91 -1.79 -10.60 5.01
CA PHE A 91 -3.23 -10.49 5.24
C PHE A 91 -3.74 -11.69 6.03
N ALA A 92 -4.59 -11.45 7.02
CA ALA A 92 -5.26 -12.51 7.77
C ALA A 92 -6.63 -12.06 8.29
N LEU A 93 -7.55 -13.00 8.43
CA LEU A 93 -8.75 -12.84 9.25
C LEU A 93 -8.38 -12.87 10.74
N PRO A 94 -9.26 -12.35 11.64
CA PRO A 94 -9.02 -12.37 13.07
C PRO A 94 -8.77 -13.79 13.60
N ALA A 95 -7.73 -13.94 14.43
CA ALA A 95 -7.30 -15.22 15.00
C ALA A 95 -6.92 -16.32 14.00
N GLN A 96 -6.78 -16.00 12.71
CA GLN A 96 -6.36 -16.96 11.70
C GLN A 96 -4.87 -17.31 11.88
N GLU A 97 -4.54 -18.59 11.76
CA GLU A 97 -3.16 -19.04 11.63
C GLU A 97 -2.69 -18.92 10.18
N PHE A 98 -1.52 -18.32 9.98
CA PHE A 98 -0.93 -18.13 8.65
C PHE A 98 0.60 -18.26 8.71
N SER A 99 1.23 -18.34 7.53
CA SER A 99 2.69 -18.39 7.42
C SER A 99 3.27 -16.98 7.46
N TYR A 100 4.25 -16.77 8.35
CA TYR A 100 5.08 -15.58 8.47
C TYR A 100 6.54 -16.06 8.50
N PRO A 101 7.15 -16.30 7.33
CA PRO A 101 8.50 -16.85 7.26
C PRO A 101 9.53 -15.81 7.74
N LEU A 102 10.43 -16.23 8.62
CA LEU A 102 11.47 -15.41 9.23
C LEU A 102 12.84 -16.02 9.00
N ASP A 103 13.80 -15.20 8.59
CA ASP A 103 15.22 -15.53 8.63
C ASP A 103 15.77 -15.08 10.00
N VAL A 104 15.97 -16.04 10.91
CA VAL A 104 16.42 -15.79 12.28
C VAL A 104 17.94 -15.96 12.37
N HIS A 105 18.62 -14.86 12.67
CA HIS A 105 20.08 -14.81 12.84
C HIS A 105 20.42 -14.90 14.34
N GLY A 106 20.65 -16.12 14.82
CA GLY A 106 21.02 -16.39 16.22
C GLY A 106 20.38 -17.66 16.76
N ASP A 107 20.23 -17.76 18.08
CA ASP A 107 19.60 -18.91 18.74
C ASP A 107 18.07 -18.74 18.83
N PRO A 108 17.27 -19.53 18.07
CA PRO A 108 15.82 -19.45 18.08
C PRO A 108 15.18 -20.21 19.25
N THR A 109 15.99 -20.86 20.11
CA THR A 109 15.46 -21.66 21.22
C THR A 109 14.63 -20.80 22.18
N ALA A 110 13.43 -21.28 22.53
CA ALA A 110 12.49 -20.59 23.41
C ALA A 110 12.11 -19.17 22.96
N LEU A 111 12.23 -18.88 21.66
CA LEU A 111 11.78 -17.63 21.09
C LEU A 111 10.26 -17.56 21.14
N GLN A 112 9.74 -16.43 21.58
CA GLN A 112 8.32 -16.14 21.58
C GLN A 112 8.03 -15.00 20.63
N TYR A 113 6.78 -14.90 20.20
CA TYR A 113 6.28 -13.76 19.45
C TYR A 113 5.02 -13.19 20.09
N ALA A 114 4.77 -11.92 19.82
CA ALA A 114 3.51 -11.24 20.08
C ALA A 114 3.30 -10.19 19.00
N TRP A 115 2.14 -9.53 19.01
CA TRP A 115 1.83 -8.45 18.09
C TRP A 115 1.78 -7.11 18.81
N ILE A 116 2.24 -6.06 18.14
CA ILE A 116 2.05 -4.67 18.56
C ILE A 116 1.27 -3.98 17.44
N ARG A 117 0.19 -3.25 17.78
CA ARG A 117 -0.55 -2.46 16.81
C ARG A 117 0.34 -1.34 16.28
N VAL A 118 0.31 -1.05 14.98
CA VAL A 118 1.08 0.06 14.40
C VAL A 118 0.66 1.37 15.09
N GLY A 119 1.66 2.13 15.56
CA GLY A 119 1.45 3.36 16.35
C GLY A 119 1.44 3.16 17.86
N ASP A 120 1.29 1.92 18.34
CA ASP A 120 1.30 1.59 19.76
C ASP A 120 2.68 1.09 20.23
N SER A 121 2.86 1.02 21.55
CA SER A 121 4.04 0.43 22.20
C SER A 121 3.73 -0.78 23.09
N ALA A 122 2.45 -1.04 23.35
CA ALA A 122 1.98 -2.15 24.17
C ALA A 122 1.75 -3.40 23.32
N LEU A 123 1.89 -4.57 23.93
CA LEU A 123 1.54 -5.83 23.27
C LEU A 123 0.02 -5.91 23.10
N ALA A 124 -0.43 -6.13 21.88
CA ALA A 124 -1.82 -6.37 21.53
C ALA A 124 -2.25 -7.83 21.79
N THR A 125 -1.29 -8.74 21.88
CA THR A 125 -1.52 -10.16 22.18
C THR A 125 -0.60 -10.65 23.30
N ALA A 126 -1.01 -11.71 23.99
CA ALA A 126 -0.11 -12.44 24.85
C ALA A 126 1.07 -13.04 24.04
N ALA A 127 2.21 -13.22 24.69
CA ALA A 127 3.36 -13.89 24.09
C ALA A 127 3.05 -15.38 23.85
N GLN A 128 3.38 -15.86 22.65
CA GLN A 128 3.20 -17.24 22.22
C GLN A 128 4.53 -17.84 21.77
N PRO A 129 4.77 -19.14 21.94
CA PRO A 129 5.96 -19.79 21.39
C PRO A 129 6.02 -19.63 19.88
N LEU A 130 7.18 -19.27 19.33
CA LEU A 130 7.41 -19.28 17.89
C LEU A 130 7.96 -20.65 17.49
N THR A 131 7.15 -21.45 16.80
CA THR A 131 7.50 -22.79 16.33
C THR A 131 7.33 -22.89 14.82
N GLY A 132 8.43 -22.84 14.08
CA GLY A 132 8.40 -22.81 12.62
C GLY A 132 7.97 -21.45 12.08
N ASP A 133 7.25 -21.44 10.97
CA ASP A 133 6.80 -20.24 10.25
C ASP A 133 5.34 -19.85 10.55
N LYS A 134 4.62 -20.62 11.38
CA LYS A 134 3.21 -20.37 11.66
C LYS A 134 3.02 -19.44 12.84
N VAL A 135 2.17 -18.43 12.64
CA VAL A 135 1.75 -17.47 13.67
C VAL A 135 0.25 -17.25 13.59
N SER A 136 -0.36 -16.91 14.73
CA SER A 136 -1.78 -16.55 14.83
C SER A 136 -1.94 -15.04 14.78
N ALA A 137 -2.83 -14.57 13.91
CA ALA A 137 -3.20 -13.17 13.81
C ALA A 137 -3.90 -12.68 15.11
N PRO A 138 -3.79 -11.40 15.47
CA PRO A 138 -4.60 -10.80 16.52
C PRO A 138 -6.11 -11.01 16.31
N PRO A 139 -6.91 -11.07 17.40
CA PRO A 139 -8.36 -11.25 17.30
C PRO A 139 -9.12 -9.97 16.93
N GLN A 140 -8.43 -8.84 16.80
CA GLN A 140 -9.01 -7.55 16.42
C GLN A 140 -8.41 -7.09 15.10
N ALA A 141 -9.22 -6.42 14.29
CA ALA A 141 -8.78 -5.84 13.03
C ALA A 141 -7.78 -4.68 13.24
N GLY A 142 -6.95 -4.45 12.22
CA GLY A 142 -5.98 -3.37 12.16
C GLY A 142 -4.62 -3.81 11.65
N PHE A 143 -3.65 -2.89 11.73
CA PHE A 143 -2.28 -3.11 11.30
C PHE A 143 -1.37 -3.44 12.49
N TYR A 144 -0.54 -4.46 12.34
CA TYR A 144 0.30 -4.99 13.42
C TYR A 144 1.72 -5.30 12.95
N ARG A 145 2.68 -5.13 13.86
CA ARG A 145 4.06 -5.58 13.71
C ARG A 145 4.31 -6.77 14.62
N LEU A 146 5.00 -7.77 14.08
CA LEU A 146 5.46 -8.90 14.86
C LEU A 146 6.57 -8.40 15.80
N THR A 147 6.52 -8.77 17.08
CA THR A 147 7.62 -8.56 18.01
C THR A 147 8.08 -9.89 18.56
N LEU A 148 9.39 -10.11 18.53
CA LEU A 148 10.03 -11.25 19.15
C LEU A 148 10.36 -10.97 20.61
N LEU A 149 10.23 -11.99 21.45
CA LEU A 149 10.51 -11.92 22.89
C LEU A 149 11.40 -13.08 23.32
N LYS A 150 12.40 -12.79 24.15
CA LYS A 150 13.30 -13.77 24.75
C LYS A 150 13.91 -13.17 26.02
N SER A 151 13.88 -13.93 27.12
CA SER A 151 14.50 -13.55 28.41
C SER A 151 14.14 -12.13 28.90
N GLY A 152 12.88 -11.70 28.73
CA GLY A 152 12.41 -10.38 29.14
C GLY A 152 12.80 -9.22 28.20
N GLN A 153 13.53 -9.49 27.13
CA GLN A 153 13.82 -8.53 26.07
C GLN A 153 12.80 -8.66 24.94
N ARG A 154 12.62 -7.57 24.18
CA ARG A 154 11.75 -7.51 22.99
C ARG A 154 12.47 -6.85 21.82
N ARG A 155 12.19 -7.32 20.60
CA ARG A 155 12.62 -6.70 19.35
C ARG A 155 11.51 -6.82 18.30
N SER A 156 11.12 -5.68 17.73
CA SER A 156 10.18 -5.66 16.60
C SER A 156 10.85 -6.18 15.33
N VAL A 157 10.11 -6.97 14.56
CA VAL A 157 10.47 -7.35 13.20
C VAL A 157 9.96 -6.25 12.28
N GLU A 158 10.87 -5.69 11.48
CA GLU A 158 10.56 -4.61 10.54
C GLU A 158 10.33 -5.16 9.13
N GLY A 159 9.80 -4.33 8.22
CA GLY A 159 9.69 -4.65 6.79
C GLY A 159 8.35 -5.25 6.36
N LEU A 160 7.73 -6.11 7.17
CA LEU A 160 6.42 -6.72 6.87
C LEU A 160 5.39 -6.37 7.96
N THR A 161 4.27 -5.80 7.55
CA THR A 161 3.15 -5.47 8.44
C THR A 161 2.02 -6.48 8.23
N LEU A 162 1.41 -6.95 9.32
CA LEU A 162 0.20 -7.76 9.25
C LEU A 162 -1.02 -6.84 9.22
N ALA A 163 -1.85 -6.98 8.20
CA ALA A 163 -3.18 -6.42 8.14
C ALA A 163 -4.21 -7.48 8.55
N VAL A 164 -4.78 -7.32 9.75
CA VAL A 164 -5.92 -8.12 10.20
C VAL A 164 -7.21 -7.49 9.70
N LEU A 165 -7.95 -8.23 8.90
CA LEU A 165 -9.15 -7.75 8.24
C LEU A 165 -10.35 -7.70 9.20
N VAL A 166 -11.28 -6.79 8.93
CA VAL A 166 -12.67 -6.92 9.38
C VAL A 166 -13.36 -7.92 8.47
N PRO A 167 -13.82 -9.08 8.97
CA PRO A 167 -14.46 -10.10 8.14
C PRO A 167 -15.68 -9.53 7.41
N PHE A 168 -15.89 -9.98 6.18
CA PHE A 168 -17.07 -9.59 5.39
C PHE A 168 -18.39 -9.94 6.10
N THR A 169 -18.37 -11.00 6.92
CA THR A 169 -19.52 -11.46 7.71
C THR A 169 -20.02 -10.45 8.73
N GLU A 170 -19.20 -9.45 9.12
CA GLU A 170 -19.64 -8.33 9.97
C GLU A 170 -20.52 -7.30 9.22
N LYS A 171 -20.61 -7.39 7.88
CA LYS A 171 -21.39 -6.44 7.06
C LYS A 171 -22.88 -6.78 7.10
N GLU A 172 -23.65 -5.98 7.82
CA GLU A 172 -25.10 -6.10 7.91
C GLU A 172 -25.84 -5.13 6.98
N LYS A 173 -26.75 -5.65 6.13
CA LYS A 173 -27.61 -4.85 5.23
C LYS A 173 -26.85 -3.78 4.41
N GLY A 174 -25.61 -4.08 4.03
CA GLY A 174 -24.74 -3.19 3.24
C GLY A 174 -23.97 -2.13 4.06
N MET A 175 -24.04 -2.22 5.39
CA MET A 175 -23.29 -1.37 6.32
C MET A 175 -22.23 -2.21 7.03
N LEU A 176 -21.04 -1.67 7.20
CA LEU A 176 -19.97 -2.24 8.01
C LEU A 176 -19.61 -1.23 9.10
N ARG A 177 -19.95 -1.52 10.36
CA ARG A 177 -19.66 -0.64 11.51
C ARG A 177 -20.05 0.84 11.28
N GLY A 178 -21.19 1.08 10.63
CA GLY A 178 -21.70 2.43 10.33
C GLY A 178 -21.17 3.08 9.05
N TYR A 179 -20.23 2.43 8.35
CA TYR A 179 -19.75 2.80 7.02
C TYR A 179 -20.57 2.10 5.92
N ARG A 180 -20.96 2.81 4.86
CA ARG A 180 -21.79 2.25 3.80
C ARG A 180 -20.95 1.59 2.70
N ILE A 181 -20.90 0.27 2.70
CA ILE A 181 -20.25 -0.52 1.64
C ILE A 181 -21.21 -0.72 0.45
N GLY A 182 -22.49 -1.00 0.73
CA GLY A 182 -23.48 -1.38 -0.28
C GLY A 182 -23.60 -2.89 -0.43
N THR A 183 -24.17 -3.34 -1.55
CA THR A 183 -24.43 -4.75 -1.81
C THR A 183 -23.70 -5.22 -3.05
N TYR A 184 -22.91 -6.27 -2.90
CA TYR A 184 -22.23 -6.97 -3.98
C TYR A 184 -23.22 -7.75 -4.85
N LEU A 185 -22.84 -7.99 -6.10
CA LEU A 185 -23.65 -8.80 -7.01
C LEU A 185 -23.77 -10.25 -6.53
N GLY A 186 -22.67 -10.81 -6.04
CA GLY A 186 -22.59 -12.16 -5.47
C GLY A 186 -23.47 -12.39 -4.24
N GLU A 187 -23.85 -11.33 -3.51
CA GLU A 187 -24.79 -11.45 -2.40
C GLU A 187 -26.23 -11.72 -2.85
N ARG A 188 -26.58 -11.35 -4.08
CA ARG A 188 -27.96 -11.45 -4.61
C ARG A 188 -28.13 -12.52 -5.67
N MET A 189 -27.05 -12.87 -6.38
CA MET A 189 -27.10 -13.76 -7.54
C MET A 189 -26.08 -14.90 -7.39
N ARG A 190 -26.60 -16.14 -7.30
CA ARG A 190 -25.77 -17.35 -7.27
C ARG A 190 -24.93 -17.47 -8.55
N GLY A 191 -23.68 -17.88 -8.41
CA GLY A 191 -22.76 -18.05 -9.54
C GLY A 191 -22.05 -16.77 -10.00
N ARG A 192 -22.25 -15.64 -9.31
CA ARG A 192 -21.42 -14.43 -9.46
C ARG A 192 -20.21 -14.49 -8.55
N THR A 193 -19.23 -13.63 -8.82
CA THR A 193 -18.00 -13.50 -8.02
C THR A 193 -18.38 -13.29 -6.54
N PRO A 194 -17.81 -14.09 -5.63
CA PRO A 194 -18.06 -13.90 -4.21
C PRO A 194 -17.52 -12.53 -3.75
N PRO A 195 -18.12 -11.93 -2.72
CA PRO A 195 -17.54 -10.74 -2.09
C PRO A 195 -16.13 -11.01 -1.54
N PRO A 196 -15.33 -9.98 -1.26
CA PRO A 196 -14.04 -10.14 -0.60
C PRO A 196 -14.21 -10.83 0.77
N GLU A 197 -13.16 -11.49 1.24
CA GLU A 197 -13.16 -12.17 2.55
C GLU A 197 -13.32 -11.20 3.73
N GLY A 198 -12.84 -9.97 3.55
CA GLY A 198 -12.88 -8.92 4.54
C GLY A 198 -12.34 -7.61 4.01
N PHE A 199 -12.19 -6.65 4.91
CA PHE A 199 -11.77 -5.29 4.62
C PHE A 199 -10.67 -4.84 5.58
N LEU A 200 -9.71 -4.08 5.08
CA LEU A 200 -8.85 -3.25 5.91
C LEU A 200 -9.72 -2.22 6.63
N GLU A 201 -9.54 -2.08 7.94
CA GLU A 201 -10.07 -0.95 8.71
C GLU A 201 -9.00 0.14 8.74
N ILE A 202 -9.28 1.27 8.09
CA ILE A 202 -8.30 2.32 7.84
C ILE A 202 -8.71 3.56 8.63
N SER A 203 -7.87 3.97 9.57
CA SER A 203 -7.98 5.23 10.28
C SER A 203 -7.16 6.33 9.56
N PRO A 204 -7.35 7.61 9.93
CA PRO A 204 -6.49 8.68 9.40
C PRO A 204 -4.99 8.46 9.63
N ALA A 205 -4.60 7.76 10.70
CA ALA A 205 -3.20 7.48 11.01
C ALA A 205 -2.56 6.43 10.08
N ASP A 206 -3.38 5.64 9.40
CA ASP A 206 -2.92 4.53 8.56
C ASP A 206 -2.72 4.95 7.09
N VAL A 207 -3.19 6.12 6.68
CA VAL A 207 -3.25 6.56 5.27
C VAL A 207 -1.86 6.54 4.59
N ASP A 208 -0.82 6.93 5.33
CA ASP A 208 0.56 6.95 4.83
C ASP A 208 1.36 5.67 5.14
N LEU A 209 0.70 4.63 5.67
CA LEU A 209 1.34 3.34 5.90
C LEU A 209 1.75 2.73 4.53
N PRO A 210 3.04 2.43 4.31
CA PRO A 210 3.48 1.79 3.08
C PRO A 210 2.97 0.35 2.98
N ILE A 211 2.37 -0.01 1.85
CA ILE A 211 1.89 -1.36 1.57
C ILE A 211 2.73 -2.07 0.51
N THR A 212 3.44 -1.30 -0.31
CA THR A 212 4.53 -1.78 -1.15
C THR A 212 5.70 -0.80 -1.10
N LYS A 213 6.62 -0.86 -2.06
CA LYS A 213 7.65 0.17 -2.25
C LYS A 213 7.08 1.49 -2.71
N HIS A 214 6.15 1.47 -3.66
CA HIS A 214 5.60 2.68 -4.28
C HIS A 214 4.19 3.04 -3.82
N LEU A 215 3.50 2.12 -3.14
CA LEU A 215 2.10 2.28 -2.75
C LEU A 215 1.94 2.36 -1.23
N LYS A 216 0.93 3.12 -0.82
CA LYS A 216 0.46 3.27 0.56
C LYS A 216 -1.01 2.89 0.70
N VAL A 217 -1.47 2.68 1.93
CA VAL A 217 -2.87 2.34 2.23
C VAL A 217 -3.84 3.37 1.64
N GLY A 218 -3.46 4.66 1.68
CA GLY A 218 -4.23 5.78 1.15
C GLY A 218 -4.63 5.63 -0.32
N ASP A 219 -3.80 5.00 -1.14
CA ASP A 219 -4.02 4.82 -2.59
C ASP A 219 -5.21 3.90 -2.88
N PHE A 220 -5.62 3.11 -1.89
CA PHE A 220 -6.72 2.17 -1.97
C PHE A 220 -7.94 2.60 -1.15
N LEU A 221 -7.99 3.85 -0.69
CA LEU A 221 -9.19 4.39 -0.04
C LEU A 221 -10.37 4.46 -1.02
N ASN A 222 -11.57 4.22 -0.49
CA ASN A 222 -12.79 4.43 -1.23
C ASN A 222 -13.10 5.94 -1.35
N HIS A 223 -13.03 6.51 -2.55
CA HIS A 223 -13.22 7.94 -2.82
C HIS A 223 -14.71 8.33 -2.92
N ASP A 224 -15.47 8.08 -1.87
CA ASP A 224 -16.93 8.13 -1.91
C ASP A 224 -17.57 9.32 -1.21
N GLN A 225 -16.73 10.26 -0.74
CA GLN A 225 -17.10 11.50 -0.07
C GLN A 225 -17.98 11.31 1.17
N GLN A 226 -17.98 10.13 1.80
CA GLN A 226 -18.77 9.91 3.02
C GLN A 226 -18.28 10.73 4.21
N GLY A 227 -17.01 11.16 4.23
CA GLY A 227 -16.42 11.91 5.34
C GLY A 227 -16.43 11.17 6.68
N LYS A 228 -16.53 9.83 6.64
CA LYS A 228 -16.61 8.96 7.81
C LYS A 228 -15.34 8.14 7.98
N TRP A 229 -14.94 8.00 9.25
CA TRP A 229 -13.83 7.17 9.68
C TRP A 229 -14.30 6.16 10.74
N PRO A 230 -13.68 4.98 10.84
CA PRO A 230 -12.70 4.44 9.88
C PRO A 230 -13.31 4.22 8.48
N SER A 231 -12.44 4.27 7.46
CA SER A 231 -12.78 3.87 6.10
C SER A 231 -12.45 2.39 5.92
N TYR A 232 -13.01 1.75 4.90
CA TYR A 232 -12.82 0.34 4.65
C TYR A 232 -12.42 0.09 3.20
N SER A 233 -11.44 -0.80 3.01
CA SER A 233 -10.94 -1.16 1.69
C SER A 233 -10.70 -2.65 1.56
N ALA A 234 -11.14 -3.25 0.45
CA ALA A 234 -10.70 -4.58 0.06
C ALA A 234 -9.48 -4.44 -0.85
N ILE A 235 -8.43 -5.23 -0.61
CA ILE A 235 -7.22 -5.26 -1.43
C ILE A 235 -6.83 -6.71 -1.65
N ASN A 236 -6.62 -7.09 -2.91
CA ASN A 236 -6.03 -8.38 -3.25
C ASN A 236 -4.50 -8.25 -3.28
N PRO A 237 -3.73 -9.04 -2.50
CA PRO A 237 -2.27 -8.97 -2.51
C PRO A 237 -1.64 -9.22 -3.90
N LYS A 238 -2.31 -10.01 -4.77
CA LYS A 238 -1.85 -10.22 -6.16
C LYS A 238 -1.85 -8.94 -6.98
N LEU A 239 -2.77 -8.01 -6.71
CA LEU A 239 -2.81 -6.72 -7.40
C LEU A 239 -1.57 -5.90 -7.02
N LEU A 240 -1.25 -5.83 -5.72
CA LEU A 240 -0.07 -5.12 -5.23
C LEU A 240 1.20 -5.66 -5.88
N ASP A 241 1.34 -6.98 -5.92
CA ASP A 241 2.49 -7.66 -6.51
C ASP A 241 2.61 -7.37 -8.02
N LYS A 242 1.49 -7.42 -8.75
CA LYS A 242 1.44 -7.10 -10.18
C LYS A 242 1.82 -5.65 -10.47
N LEU A 243 1.36 -4.69 -9.66
CA LEU A 243 1.68 -3.27 -9.85
C LEU A 243 3.18 -3.02 -9.68
N GLU A 244 3.79 -3.61 -8.65
CA GLU A 244 5.24 -3.53 -8.45
C GLU A 244 6.04 -4.19 -9.59
N LEU A 245 5.61 -5.36 -10.09
CA LEU A 245 6.23 -6.00 -11.26
C LEU A 245 6.12 -5.13 -12.53
N VAL A 246 5.01 -4.41 -12.71
CA VAL A 246 4.84 -3.47 -13.84
C VAL A 246 5.82 -2.31 -13.71
N ILE A 247 5.96 -1.73 -12.51
CA ILE A 247 6.94 -0.67 -12.23
C ILE A 247 8.37 -1.16 -12.50
N GLN A 248 8.70 -2.37 -12.04
CA GLN A 248 10.01 -2.99 -12.29
C GLN A 248 10.27 -3.22 -13.79
N GLU A 249 9.28 -3.69 -14.55
CA GLU A 249 9.42 -3.88 -16.00
C GLU A 249 9.66 -2.54 -16.72
N ILE A 250 8.95 -1.47 -16.33
CA ILE A 250 9.18 -0.12 -16.85
C ILE A 250 10.59 0.37 -16.50
N ALA A 251 11.03 0.20 -15.25
CA ALA A 251 12.38 0.59 -14.80
C ALA A 251 13.47 -0.08 -15.64
N ARG A 252 13.30 -1.36 -15.99
CA ARG A 252 14.24 -2.10 -16.84
C ARG A 252 14.40 -1.49 -18.23
N TRP A 253 13.36 -0.91 -18.81
CA TRP A 253 13.44 -0.27 -20.13
C TRP A 253 14.30 1.00 -20.13
N HIS A 254 14.51 1.61 -18.95
CA HIS A 254 15.33 2.80 -18.78
C HIS A 254 16.79 2.51 -18.41
N GLY A 255 17.24 1.26 -18.53
CA GLY A 255 18.64 0.90 -18.28
C GLY A 255 19.06 1.14 -16.83
N ASP A 256 18.21 0.76 -15.88
CA ASP A 256 18.42 0.86 -14.43
C ASP A 256 18.29 2.28 -13.86
N LYS A 257 17.28 3.06 -14.29
CA LYS A 257 16.69 4.03 -13.35
C LYS A 257 16.40 3.29 -12.05
N ALA A 258 16.72 3.88 -10.90
CA ALA A 258 16.40 3.23 -9.64
C ALA A 258 14.89 3.01 -9.66
N VAL A 259 14.43 1.78 -9.42
CA VAL A 259 12.99 1.46 -9.40
C VAL A 259 12.25 2.47 -8.51
N ALA A 260 12.91 2.93 -7.44
CA ALA A 260 12.45 3.97 -6.51
C ALA A 260 12.16 5.36 -7.11
N ASP A 261 12.62 5.65 -8.33
CA ASP A 261 12.43 6.94 -9.01
C ASP A 261 11.19 6.95 -9.91
N ILE A 262 10.43 5.85 -9.98
CA ILE A 262 9.17 5.79 -10.74
C ILE A 262 8.03 6.20 -9.83
N ASP A 263 7.47 7.37 -10.11
CA ASP A 263 6.23 7.82 -9.48
C ASP A 263 5.02 7.13 -10.13
N ILE A 264 4.13 6.62 -9.28
CA ILE A 264 2.83 6.06 -9.64
C ILE A 264 1.74 6.89 -8.97
N ASP A 265 0.76 7.31 -9.76
CA ASP A 265 -0.46 7.95 -9.26
C ASP A 265 -1.62 6.97 -9.36
N VAL A 266 -2.27 6.68 -8.23
CA VAL A 266 -3.43 5.79 -8.16
C VAL A 266 -4.69 6.65 -8.11
N HIS A 267 -5.36 6.76 -9.25
CA HIS A 267 -6.62 7.49 -9.35
C HIS A 267 -7.75 6.80 -8.59
N SER A 268 -7.76 5.46 -8.60
CA SER A 268 -8.78 4.66 -7.93
C SER A 268 -8.28 3.23 -7.66
N GLY A 269 -8.12 2.88 -6.38
CA GLY A 269 -8.00 1.48 -5.93
C GLY A 269 -9.37 0.87 -5.66
N PHE A 270 -9.70 0.60 -4.40
CA PHE A 270 -10.98 0.02 -4.02
C PHE A 270 -12.17 0.97 -4.25
N ARG A 271 -13.29 0.42 -4.76
CA ARG A 271 -14.57 1.15 -4.86
C ARG A 271 -15.68 0.32 -4.26
N ALA A 272 -16.22 0.73 -3.11
CA ALA A 272 -17.33 0.01 -2.49
C ALA A 272 -18.54 -0.07 -3.45
N PRO A 273 -19.35 -1.15 -3.43
CA PRO A 273 -20.49 -1.29 -4.34
C PRO A 273 -21.43 -0.10 -4.40
N GLU A 274 -21.69 0.55 -3.25
CA GLU A 274 -22.49 1.76 -3.17
C GLU A 274 -21.88 2.92 -3.97
N HIS A 275 -20.57 3.13 -3.84
CA HIS A 275 -19.83 4.15 -4.57
C HIS A 275 -19.77 3.83 -6.07
N ASN A 276 -19.47 2.57 -6.42
CA ASN A 276 -19.36 2.11 -7.80
C ASN A 276 -20.63 2.37 -8.62
N ARG A 277 -21.83 2.28 -8.01
CA ARG A 277 -23.11 2.60 -8.69
C ARG A 277 -23.25 4.07 -9.09
N ARG A 278 -22.53 4.99 -8.43
CA ARG A 278 -22.54 6.43 -8.74
C ARG A 278 -21.49 6.81 -9.79
N VAL A 279 -20.53 5.93 -10.06
CA VAL A 279 -19.50 6.17 -11.08
C VAL A 279 -20.10 5.97 -12.46
N GLN A 280 -20.01 7.00 -13.29
CA GLN A 280 -20.57 6.98 -14.65
C GLN A 280 -19.92 5.86 -15.48
N ARG A 281 -20.74 5.05 -16.15
CA ARG A 281 -20.33 3.91 -17.01
C ARG A 281 -19.55 2.80 -16.28
N ALA A 282 -19.47 2.82 -14.94
CA ALA A 282 -18.87 1.71 -14.21
C ALA A 282 -19.70 0.44 -14.40
N ALA A 283 -19.03 -0.67 -14.67
CA ALA A 283 -19.68 -1.98 -14.66
C ALA A 283 -20.22 -2.28 -13.25
N SER A 284 -21.43 -2.81 -13.16
CA SER A 284 -22.04 -3.22 -11.88
C SER A 284 -21.23 -4.28 -11.14
N ASP A 285 -20.43 -5.05 -11.87
CA ASP A 285 -19.53 -6.10 -11.36
C ASP A 285 -18.05 -5.73 -11.57
N SER A 286 -17.73 -4.46 -11.37
CA SER A 286 -16.37 -3.94 -11.50
C SER A 286 -15.41 -4.59 -10.50
N GLN A 287 -14.20 -4.90 -10.97
CA GLN A 287 -13.13 -5.52 -10.17
C GLN A 287 -12.62 -4.62 -9.03
N HIS A 288 -12.80 -3.30 -9.12
CA HIS A 288 -12.50 -2.39 -8.01
C HIS A 288 -13.32 -2.68 -6.74
N GLN A 289 -14.52 -3.27 -6.87
CA GLN A 289 -15.34 -3.64 -5.71
C GLN A 289 -14.73 -4.77 -4.89
N TYR A 290 -13.91 -5.61 -5.52
CA TYR A 290 -13.35 -6.82 -4.94
C TYR A 290 -11.91 -6.63 -4.46
N GLY A 291 -11.34 -5.43 -4.65
CA GLY A 291 -9.92 -5.16 -4.35
C GLY A 291 -8.96 -5.67 -5.42
N ASP A 292 -9.48 -6.11 -6.56
CA ASP A 292 -8.71 -6.75 -7.63
C ASP A 292 -8.18 -5.77 -8.68
N ALA A 293 -8.57 -4.49 -8.64
CA ALA A 293 -8.23 -3.50 -9.66
C ALA A 293 -7.70 -2.19 -9.11
N ALA A 294 -6.86 -1.54 -9.91
CA ALA A 294 -6.43 -0.17 -9.75
C ALA A 294 -6.44 0.57 -11.10
N ASP A 295 -6.84 1.83 -11.07
CA ASP A 295 -6.68 2.79 -12.17
C ASP A 295 -5.44 3.63 -11.86
N VAL A 296 -4.39 3.51 -12.67
CA VAL A 296 -3.06 4.10 -12.40
C VAL A 296 -2.55 4.95 -13.55
N ALA A 297 -1.77 5.98 -13.21
CA ALA A 297 -0.98 6.77 -14.14
C ALA A 297 0.50 6.67 -13.75
N ILE A 298 1.37 6.39 -14.73
CA ILE A 298 2.81 6.24 -14.54
C ILE A 298 3.48 7.01 -15.68
N ASP A 299 4.48 7.84 -15.36
CA ASP A 299 5.36 8.46 -16.35
C ASP A 299 6.35 7.41 -16.85
N ALA A 300 5.88 6.57 -17.78
CA ALA A 300 6.60 5.38 -18.20
C ALA A 300 7.77 5.69 -19.12
N ASN A 301 7.82 6.85 -19.78
CA ASN A 301 8.98 7.29 -20.55
C ASN A 301 9.92 8.22 -19.76
N GLY A 302 9.47 8.73 -18.61
CA GLY A 302 10.27 9.54 -17.70
C GLY A 302 10.54 10.96 -18.18
N ASP A 303 9.66 11.53 -19.01
CA ASP A 303 9.75 12.89 -19.55
C ASP A 303 9.03 13.95 -18.69
N GLY A 304 8.43 13.52 -17.58
CA GLY A 304 7.68 14.33 -16.63
C GLY A 304 6.22 14.56 -17.01
N LYS A 305 5.69 13.89 -18.04
CA LYS A 305 4.31 14.07 -18.51
C LYS A 305 3.60 12.73 -18.67
N ILE A 306 2.34 12.69 -18.24
CA ILE A 306 1.48 11.52 -18.45
C ILE A 306 0.74 11.64 -19.77
N THR A 307 1.23 10.95 -20.80
CA THR A 307 0.67 10.97 -22.15
C THR A 307 0.05 9.63 -22.57
N ALA A 308 -0.57 9.60 -23.76
CA ALA A 308 -1.04 8.36 -24.37
C ALA A 308 0.10 7.39 -24.71
N ILE A 309 1.34 7.88 -24.85
CA ILE A 309 2.52 7.03 -25.05
C ILE A 309 2.78 6.25 -23.77
N ASP A 310 2.74 6.91 -22.62
CA ASP A 310 2.96 6.30 -21.30
C ASP A 310 1.91 5.23 -21.00
N SER A 311 0.63 5.51 -21.26
CA SER A 311 -0.43 4.51 -21.07
C SER A 311 -0.24 3.27 -21.94
N ARG A 312 0.31 3.41 -23.16
CA ARG A 312 0.64 2.27 -24.03
C ARG A 312 1.87 1.51 -23.53
N MET A 313 2.86 2.21 -23.00
CA MET A 313 4.04 1.62 -22.37
C MET A 313 3.65 0.82 -21.12
N VAL A 314 2.86 1.40 -20.21
CA VAL A 314 2.30 0.67 -19.05
C VAL A 314 1.51 -0.56 -19.53
N GLY A 315 0.68 -0.41 -20.56
CA GLY A 315 -0.06 -1.53 -21.14
C GLY A 315 0.85 -2.65 -21.66
N LEU A 316 1.96 -2.32 -22.31
CA LEU A 316 2.95 -3.31 -22.75
C LEU A 316 3.65 -3.98 -21.56
N ALA A 317 3.98 -3.24 -20.51
CA ALA A 317 4.60 -3.79 -19.30
C ALA A 317 3.65 -4.80 -18.64
N VAL A 318 2.35 -4.50 -18.55
CA VAL A 318 1.33 -5.44 -18.06
C VAL A 318 1.30 -6.72 -18.88
N GLU A 319 1.36 -6.65 -20.21
CA GLU A 319 1.38 -7.85 -21.06
C GLU A 319 2.63 -8.70 -20.80
N ILE A 320 3.81 -8.08 -20.63
CA ILE A 320 5.05 -8.80 -20.33
C ILE A 320 4.99 -9.44 -18.94
N VAL A 321 4.47 -8.72 -17.94
CA VAL A 321 4.30 -9.23 -16.58
C VAL A 321 3.36 -10.43 -16.58
N GLU A 322 2.21 -10.36 -17.26
CA GLU A 322 1.26 -11.48 -17.32
C GLU A 322 1.83 -12.71 -18.07
N LEU A 323 2.75 -12.51 -19.02
CA LEU A 323 3.46 -13.61 -19.68
C LEU A 323 4.44 -14.32 -18.73
N LYS A 324 5.14 -13.56 -17.87
CA LYS A 324 6.09 -14.09 -16.89
C LYS A 324 5.40 -14.65 -15.64
N HIS A 325 4.23 -14.10 -15.30
CA HIS A 325 3.44 -14.42 -14.11
C HIS A 325 1.98 -14.71 -14.49
N PRO A 326 1.68 -15.90 -15.07
CA PRO A 326 0.34 -16.23 -15.57
C PRO A 326 -0.74 -16.24 -14.49
N ASP A 327 -0.37 -16.41 -13.23
CA ASP A 327 -1.26 -16.40 -12.06
C ASP A 327 -1.76 -14.99 -11.67
N LEU A 328 -1.17 -13.94 -12.27
CA LEU A 328 -1.54 -12.53 -12.14
C LEU A 328 -2.36 -12.02 -13.34
N VAL A 329 -2.79 -12.90 -14.25
CA VAL A 329 -3.56 -12.54 -15.44
C VAL A 329 -4.87 -11.82 -15.07
N GLY A 330 -5.20 -10.76 -15.80
CA GLY A 330 -6.48 -10.08 -15.60
C GLY A 330 -6.86 -9.13 -16.72
N GLY A 331 -7.61 -8.10 -16.35
CA GLY A 331 -8.07 -7.03 -17.20
C GLY A 331 -7.04 -5.92 -17.34
N LEU A 332 -6.94 -5.38 -18.56
CA LEU A 332 -6.17 -4.18 -18.86
C LEU A 332 -7.02 -3.27 -19.74
N GLY A 333 -7.28 -2.07 -19.25
CA GLY A 333 -8.01 -1.02 -19.95
C GLY A 333 -7.13 0.20 -20.14
N ILE A 334 -6.90 0.62 -21.38
CA ILE A 334 -6.11 1.83 -21.67
C ILE A 334 -7.08 3.00 -21.87
N TYR A 335 -6.98 4.04 -21.04
CA TYR A 335 -7.83 5.22 -21.10
C TYR A 335 -7.02 6.45 -21.47
N THR A 336 -7.14 6.87 -22.72
CA THR A 336 -6.46 8.05 -23.24
C THR A 336 -7.46 9.13 -23.59
N SER A 337 -7.24 10.35 -23.10
CA SER A 337 -8.06 11.51 -23.41
C SER A 337 -7.65 12.19 -24.71
N GLY A 338 -8.66 12.63 -25.48
CA GLY A 338 -8.78 14.06 -25.80
C GLY A 338 -9.62 14.86 -24.77
N HIS A 339 -10.46 14.19 -23.96
CA HIS A 339 -11.45 14.81 -23.06
C HIS A 339 -11.61 14.17 -21.65
N SER A 340 -10.89 13.11 -21.26
CA SER A 340 -10.76 12.76 -19.82
C SER A 340 -9.78 13.72 -19.15
N SER A 341 -10.00 14.03 -17.87
CA SER A 341 -9.15 14.99 -17.15
C SER A 341 -7.69 14.52 -17.02
N THR A 342 -7.42 13.23 -17.21
CA THR A 342 -6.08 12.62 -17.19
C THR A 342 -6.07 11.27 -17.94
N ASN A 343 -4.92 10.89 -18.53
CA ASN A 343 -4.69 9.55 -19.08
C ASN A 343 -4.44 8.57 -17.94
N TYR A 344 -4.97 7.34 -18.02
CA TYR A 344 -4.73 6.29 -17.02
C TYR A 344 -4.87 4.89 -17.61
N VAL A 345 -4.41 3.90 -16.85
CA VAL A 345 -4.50 2.49 -17.18
C VAL A 345 -5.21 1.75 -16.06
N HIS A 346 -6.31 1.09 -16.41
CA HIS A 346 -6.95 0.09 -15.56
C HIS A 346 -6.11 -1.18 -15.59
N ILE A 347 -5.73 -1.69 -14.41
CA ILE A 347 -5.04 -2.98 -14.24
C ILE A 347 -5.82 -3.79 -13.21
N ASP A 348 -6.11 -5.06 -13.50
CA ASP A 348 -6.67 -5.97 -12.49
C ASP A 348 -6.12 -7.39 -12.57
N VAL A 349 -6.47 -8.20 -11.56
CA VAL A 349 -6.06 -9.61 -11.39
C VAL A 349 -7.25 -10.57 -11.38
N ARG A 350 -8.27 -10.32 -12.21
CA ARG A 350 -9.53 -11.11 -12.26
C ARG A 350 -9.40 -12.59 -12.65
N GLY A 351 -8.18 -13.10 -12.82
CA GLY A 351 -7.89 -14.50 -13.20
C GLY A 351 -8.21 -14.85 -14.66
N ARG A 352 -8.59 -13.87 -15.48
CA ARG A 352 -8.83 -14.07 -16.91
C ARG A 352 -8.49 -12.83 -17.72
N ARG A 353 -7.90 -13.06 -18.89
CA ARG A 353 -7.47 -12.03 -19.82
C ARG A 353 -8.68 -11.23 -20.33
N ALA A 354 -8.64 -9.91 -20.18
CA ALA A 354 -9.60 -8.98 -20.80
C ALA A 354 -8.87 -7.71 -21.24
N ARG A 355 -9.19 -7.19 -22.43
CA ARG A 355 -8.57 -5.97 -22.98
C ARG A 355 -9.60 -5.05 -23.58
N TRP A 356 -9.47 -3.77 -23.30
CA TRP A 356 -10.31 -2.74 -23.88
C TRP A 356 -9.56 -1.41 -23.93
N ARG A 357 -10.12 -0.48 -24.68
CA ARG A 357 -9.67 0.91 -24.72
C ARG A 357 -10.87 1.79 -24.37
N GLY A 358 -10.66 2.73 -23.47
CA GLY A 358 -11.59 3.82 -23.22
C GLY A 358 -11.02 5.11 -23.78
N GLY A 359 -11.88 5.95 -24.35
CA GLY A 359 -11.47 7.14 -25.09
C GLY A 359 -11.83 7.03 -26.56
N GLY A 360 -12.47 8.08 -27.06
CA GLY A 360 -12.79 8.29 -28.48
C GLY A 360 -11.74 9.15 -29.15
#